data_AF-A0A345Z4A6-F1
#
_entry.id   AF-A0A345Z4A6-F1
#
_cell.length_a   1.000
_cell.length_b   1.000
_cell.length_c   1.000
_cell.angle_alpha   90.00
_cell.angle_beta   90.00
_cell.angle_gamma   90.00
#
_symmetry.space_group_name_H-M   'P 1'
#
loop_
_entity.id
_entity.type
_entity.pdbx_description
1 polymer ?
#
loop_
_entity_poly.entity_id
_entity_poly.type
_entity_poly.pdbx_seq_one_letter_code
_entity_poly.pdbx_strand_id
1 'polypeptide(L)'
;MEFKKFYQSLKFYFCFLSGLLVSLTLIISYLYGLINISEIRSSNGLTQIWKLDSRINGLIIFDREGYTINFLFYFTTQINILISCALFYLAFYQNEFNNKFYLTRKVYTGICVYAFLMLFIFWTFLIPDKIKLSAWEIVKQIVIHLIGPVCLIFATLYWFKSYEFVRHKIFFKKDLWKIYIYPIIYLILTLIRGEFRYLANKPLQTQYPYFFLHIHSKRPIKEIELAGWEWLLIIVTIIIILLPIFSHLLNFLLNKINHKSKVK
;
A
#
# COMPACT_ATOMS: atom_id res chain seq x y z
N MET A 1 19.00 -6.99 -33.37
CA MET A 1 18.44 -8.34 -33.07
C MET A 1 18.13 -8.55 -31.58
N GLU A 2 18.58 -7.69 -30.66
CA GLU A 2 18.38 -7.84 -29.20
C GLU A 2 16.98 -7.42 -28.70
N PHE A 3 16.36 -6.41 -29.30
CA PHE A 3 15.05 -5.91 -28.84
C PHE A 3 13.92 -6.95 -28.96
N LYS A 4 14.01 -7.88 -29.93
CA LYS A 4 13.00 -8.93 -30.13
C LYS A 4 13.10 -10.04 -29.07
N LYS A 5 14.32 -10.34 -28.57
CA LYS A 5 14.54 -11.30 -27.47
C LYS A 5 14.09 -10.73 -26.11
N PHE A 6 14.09 -9.41 -25.95
CA PHE A 6 13.72 -8.72 -24.71
C PHE A 6 12.26 -8.98 -24.30
N TYR A 7 11.32 -8.73 -25.22
CA TYR A 7 9.88 -8.91 -24.99
C TYR A 7 9.48 -10.37 -24.86
N GLN A 8 10.35 -11.30 -25.27
CA GLN A 8 10.12 -12.73 -25.17
C GLN A 8 10.61 -13.32 -23.84
N SER A 9 11.18 -12.51 -22.94
CA SER A 9 11.62 -13.00 -21.64
C SER A 9 10.43 -13.21 -20.69
N LEU A 10 10.42 -14.35 -19.98
CA LEU A 10 9.43 -14.64 -18.93
C LEU A 10 9.32 -13.51 -17.89
N LYS A 11 10.47 -12.88 -17.58
CA LYS A 11 10.57 -11.70 -16.71
C LYS A 11 9.66 -10.57 -17.17
N PHE A 12 9.74 -10.21 -18.47
CA PHE A 12 8.95 -9.11 -19.03
C PHE A 12 7.46 -9.36 -18.85
N TYR A 13 6.97 -10.51 -19.32
CA TYR A 13 5.55 -10.83 -19.24
C TYR A 13 5.05 -10.92 -17.80
N PHE A 14 5.81 -11.56 -16.91
CA PHE A 14 5.44 -11.62 -15.49
C PHE A 14 5.30 -10.23 -14.90
N CYS A 15 6.35 -9.41 -14.99
CA CYS A 15 6.36 -8.10 -14.37
C CYS A 15 5.31 -7.17 -14.99
N PHE A 16 5.18 -7.17 -16.32
CA PHE A 16 4.22 -6.33 -17.03
C PHE A 16 2.77 -6.72 -16.72
N LEU A 17 2.42 -8.01 -16.80
CA LEU A 17 1.06 -8.47 -16.52
C LEU A 17 0.69 -8.29 -15.05
N SER A 18 1.61 -8.54 -14.11
CA SER A 18 1.37 -8.27 -12.68
C SER A 18 1.18 -6.78 -12.41
N GLY A 19 2.00 -5.91 -12.99
CA GLY A 19 1.84 -4.46 -12.87
C GLY A 19 0.50 -3.98 -13.46
N LEU A 20 0.13 -4.50 -14.62
CA LEU A 20 -1.13 -4.21 -15.28
C LEU A 20 -2.33 -4.66 -14.45
N LEU A 21 -2.29 -5.87 -13.89
CA LEU A 21 -3.34 -6.42 -13.02
C LEU A 21 -3.57 -5.53 -11.79
N VAL A 22 -2.49 -5.11 -11.12
CA VAL A 22 -2.58 -4.21 -9.94
C VAL A 22 -3.14 -2.84 -10.34
N SER A 23 -2.63 -2.23 -11.42
CA SER A 23 -3.10 -0.93 -11.91
C SER A 23 -4.57 -0.96 -12.32
N LEU A 24 -4.98 -1.94 -13.13
CA LEU A 24 -6.36 -2.06 -13.57
C LEU A 24 -7.28 -2.27 -12.37
N THR A 25 -6.88 -3.10 -11.41
CA THR A 25 -7.67 -3.30 -10.19
C THR A 25 -7.82 -2.00 -9.41
N LEU A 26 -6.76 -1.20 -9.23
CA LEU A 26 -6.84 0.11 -8.58
C LEU A 26 -7.76 1.08 -9.34
N ILE A 27 -7.59 1.18 -10.66
CA ILE A 27 -8.37 2.09 -11.51
C ILE A 27 -9.86 1.70 -11.49
N ILE A 28 -10.17 0.42 -11.67
CA ILE A 28 -11.56 -0.08 -11.63
C ILE A 28 -12.15 0.17 -10.25
N SER A 29 -11.40 -0.07 -9.17
CA SER A 29 -11.87 0.19 -7.80
C SER A 29 -12.19 1.66 -7.56
N TYR A 30 -11.32 2.55 -8.05
CA TYR A 30 -11.50 3.99 -7.96
C TYR A 30 -12.73 4.44 -8.75
N LEU A 31 -12.81 4.07 -10.03
CA LEU A 31 -13.92 4.43 -10.92
C LEU A 31 -15.25 3.86 -10.43
N TYR A 32 -15.28 2.61 -9.98
CA TYR A 32 -16.48 1.99 -9.45
C TYR A 32 -17.02 2.76 -8.24
N GLY A 33 -16.17 3.16 -7.30
CA GLY A 33 -16.62 3.97 -6.17
C GLY A 33 -16.97 5.42 -6.53
N LEU A 34 -16.35 6.00 -7.55
CA LEU A 34 -16.75 7.32 -8.07
C LEU A 34 -18.12 7.30 -8.75
N ILE A 35 -18.38 6.28 -9.58
CA ILE A 35 -19.64 6.11 -10.30
C ILE A 35 -20.77 5.84 -9.29
N ASN A 36 -20.52 4.93 -8.34
CA ASN A 36 -21.51 4.53 -7.34
C ASN A 36 -21.39 5.33 -6.03
N ILE A 37 -20.86 6.57 -6.09
CA ILE A 37 -20.59 7.38 -4.89
C ILE A 37 -21.86 7.65 -4.06
N SER A 38 -23.02 7.68 -4.72
CA SER A 38 -24.34 7.84 -4.10
C SER A 38 -24.78 6.62 -3.28
N GLU A 39 -24.22 5.46 -3.55
CA GLU A 39 -24.55 4.20 -2.87
C GLU A 39 -23.66 3.97 -1.64
N ILE A 40 -22.55 4.69 -1.53
CA ILE A 40 -21.61 4.55 -0.42
C ILE A 40 -22.22 5.12 0.85
N ARG A 41 -22.52 4.21 1.78
CA ARG A 41 -23.17 4.51 3.06
C ARG A 41 -22.22 4.27 4.24
N SER A 42 -22.55 4.90 5.36
CA SER A 42 -21.91 4.66 6.65
C SER A 42 -22.10 3.22 7.13
N SER A 43 -21.36 2.79 8.14
CA SER A 43 -21.42 1.43 8.68
C SER A 43 -22.79 1.03 9.26
N ASN A 44 -23.66 2.00 9.58
CA ASN A 44 -25.05 1.75 9.97
C ASN A 44 -26.04 1.76 8.79
N GLY A 45 -25.58 2.01 7.55
CA GLY A 45 -26.40 2.06 6.33
C GLY A 45 -27.26 3.32 6.15
N LEU A 46 -27.33 4.18 7.17
CA LEU A 46 -28.30 5.28 7.22
C LEU A 46 -27.85 6.54 6.50
N THR A 47 -26.54 6.81 6.46
CA THR A 47 -26.02 8.10 5.94
C THR A 47 -25.15 7.89 4.70
N GLN A 48 -25.38 8.71 3.67
CA GLN A 48 -24.50 8.77 2.49
C GLN A 48 -23.27 9.62 2.84
N ILE A 49 -22.11 8.99 2.93
CA ILE A 49 -20.92 9.61 3.55
C ILE A 49 -20.25 10.69 2.67
N TRP A 50 -20.58 10.73 1.39
CA TRP A 50 -20.06 11.70 0.42
C TRP A 50 -21.10 12.72 -0.05
N LYS A 51 -22.29 12.73 0.56
CA LYS A 51 -23.32 13.71 0.21
C LYS A 51 -22.90 15.09 0.72
N LEU A 52 -23.05 16.12 -0.12
CA LEU A 52 -22.95 17.52 0.28
C LEU A 52 -24.33 18.02 0.72
N ASP A 53 -24.38 18.80 1.81
CA ASP A 53 -25.64 19.33 2.36
C ASP A 53 -26.30 20.36 1.43
N SER A 54 -25.56 20.90 0.45
CA SER A 54 -26.08 21.82 -0.56
C SER A 54 -26.87 21.09 -1.65
N ARG A 55 -28.16 21.43 -1.80
CA ARG A 55 -28.92 21.14 -3.02
C ARG A 55 -28.73 22.30 -4.00
N ILE A 56 -28.37 22.01 -5.24
CA ILE A 56 -28.45 22.98 -6.35
C ILE A 56 -29.59 22.51 -7.24
N ASN A 57 -30.63 23.34 -7.39
CA ASN A 57 -31.80 23.04 -8.22
C ASN A 57 -32.49 21.70 -7.89
N GLY A 58 -32.53 21.33 -6.61
CA GLY A 58 -33.12 20.07 -6.15
C GLY A 58 -32.26 18.81 -6.37
N LEU A 59 -31.12 18.93 -7.05
CA LEU A 59 -30.19 17.82 -7.28
C LEU A 59 -29.31 17.58 -6.03
N ILE A 60 -29.10 16.31 -5.72
CA ILE A 60 -28.16 15.88 -4.67
C ILE A 60 -26.75 15.90 -5.25
N ILE A 61 -25.84 16.61 -4.57
CA ILE A 61 -24.44 16.72 -4.99
C ILE A 61 -23.58 15.83 -4.10
N PHE A 62 -22.58 15.19 -4.70
CA PHE A 62 -21.63 14.33 -4.03
C PHE A 62 -20.21 14.89 -4.11
N ASP A 63 -19.48 14.81 -3.01
CA ASP A 63 -18.10 15.25 -2.83
C ASP A 63 -17.10 14.27 -3.49
N ARG A 64 -17.02 14.34 -4.83
CA ARG A 64 -16.13 13.49 -5.62
C ARG A 64 -14.65 13.80 -5.35
N GLU A 65 -14.31 15.07 -5.13
CA GLU A 65 -12.95 15.50 -4.81
C GLU A 65 -12.49 14.92 -3.48
N GLY A 66 -13.33 15.03 -2.45
CA GLY A 66 -13.09 14.43 -1.14
C GLY A 66 -12.94 12.91 -1.23
N TYR A 67 -13.75 12.24 -2.06
CA TYR A 67 -13.62 10.81 -2.32
C TYR A 67 -12.26 10.48 -2.95
N THR A 68 -11.84 11.21 -3.99
CA THR A 68 -10.56 11.00 -4.66
C THR A 68 -9.37 11.18 -3.72
N ILE A 69 -9.37 12.27 -2.95
CA ILE A 69 -8.33 12.52 -1.95
C ILE A 69 -8.32 11.39 -0.93
N ASN A 70 -9.49 10.96 -0.44
CA ASN A 70 -9.57 9.86 0.52
C ASN A 70 -9.03 8.54 -0.04
N PHE A 71 -9.39 8.19 -1.27
CA PHE A 71 -8.89 6.99 -1.95
C PHE A 71 -7.36 6.98 -2.06
N LEU A 72 -6.76 8.11 -2.43
CA LEU A 72 -5.30 8.27 -2.55
C LEU A 72 -4.59 8.33 -1.19
N PHE A 73 -5.28 8.71 -0.12
CA PHE A 73 -4.72 8.76 1.24
C PHE A 73 -4.66 7.39 1.94
N TYR A 74 -5.18 6.31 1.35
CA TYR A 74 -4.93 4.97 1.87
C TYR A 74 -3.47 4.56 1.61
N PHE A 75 -2.77 4.15 2.67
CA PHE A 75 -1.42 3.59 2.57
C PHE A 75 -1.38 2.43 1.56
N THR A 76 -2.37 1.56 1.60
CA THR A 76 -2.52 0.42 0.67
C THR A 76 -2.61 0.87 -0.79
N THR A 77 -3.35 1.95 -1.09
CA THR A 77 -3.41 2.53 -2.45
C THR A 77 -2.04 3.04 -2.88
N GLN A 78 -1.37 3.83 -2.04
CA GLN A 78 -0.06 4.40 -2.36
C GLN A 78 1.00 3.32 -2.58
N ILE A 79 1.05 2.30 -1.72
CA ILE A 79 1.97 1.18 -1.90
C ILE A 79 1.63 0.35 -3.14
N ASN A 80 0.36 0.13 -3.48
CA ASN A 80 0.01 -0.57 -4.72
C ASN A 80 0.38 0.23 -5.99
N ILE A 81 0.30 1.56 -5.95
CA ILE A 81 0.84 2.42 -7.02
C ILE A 81 2.35 2.20 -7.13
N LEU A 82 3.09 2.24 -6.02
CA LEU A 82 4.55 1.98 -6.01
C LEU A 82 4.89 0.57 -6.51
N ILE A 83 4.12 -0.45 -6.11
CA ILE A 83 4.25 -1.83 -6.58
C ILE A 83 4.10 -1.89 -8.09
N SER A 84 3.03 -1.31 -8.62
CA SER A 84 2.77 -1.31 -10.07
C SER A 84 3.89 -0.59 -10.84
N CYS A 85 4.30 0.60 -10.38
CA CYS A 85 5.43 1.33 -10.97
C CYS A 85 6.72 0.50 -10.95
N ALA A 86 7.04 -0.15 -9.82
CA ALA A 86 8.23 -0.98 -9.69
C ALA A 86 8.17 -2.23 -10.60
N LEU A 87 7.00 -2.86 -10.72
CA LEU A 87 6.79 -4.00 -11.63
C LEU A 87 6.93 -3.60 -13.09
N PHE A 88 6.27 -2.53 -13.53
CA PHE A 88 6.46 -2.02 -14.89
C PHE A 88 7.91 -1.65 -15.16
N TYR A 89 8.57 -1.02 -14.18
CA TYR A 89 9.98 -0.72 -14.29
C TYR A 89 10.81 -2.00 -14.49
N LEU A 90 10.62 -3.02 -13.66
CA LEU A 90 11.31 -4.30 -13.81
C LEU A 90 10.99 -4.99 -15.15
N ALA A 91 9.78 -4.80 -15.69
CA ALA A 91 9.44 -5.32 -17.00
C ALA A 91 10.29 -4.69 -18.10
N PHE A 92 10.40 -3.36 -18.14
CA PHE A 92 11.04 -2.62 -19.22
C PHE A 92 12.57 -2.50 -19.11
N TYR A 93 13.16 -2.72 -17.94
CA TYR A 93 14.60 -2.53 -17.74
C TYR A 93 15.30 -3.84 -17.36
N GLN A 94 16.23 -4.27 -18.23
CA GLN A 94 16.67 -5.66 -18.22
C GLN A 94 17.72 -5.98 -17.17
N ASN A 95 18.78 -5.20 -17.02
CA ASN A 95 19.84 -5.30 -16.02
C ASN A 95 20.75 -4.08 -16.20
N GLU A 96 21.58 -3.79 -15.21
CA GLU A 96 22.50 -2.64 -15.13
C GLU A 96 21.87 -1.35 -14.60
N PHE A 97 22.06 -1.21 -13.29
CA PHE A 97 22.05 0.04 -12.56
C PHE A 97 23.09 1.01 -13.11
N ASN A 98 22.87 1.60 -14.28
CA ASN A 98 23.62 2.78 -14.69
C ASN A 98 23.15 3.97 -13.84
N ASN A 99 23.71 4.07 -12.61
CA ASN A 99 23.79 5.23 -11.72
C ASN A 99 22.53 6.09 -11.47
N LYS A 100 21.34 5.65 -11.87
CA LYS A 100 20.11 6.42 -11.69
C LYS A 100 19.60 6.25 -10.26
N PHE A 101 19.44 7.35 -9.52
CA PHE A 101 19.07 7.40 -8.10
C PHE A 101 17.82 6.56 -7.71
N TYR A 102 16.83 6.48 -8.61
CA TYR A 102 15.58 5.71 -8.42
C TYR A 102 15.74 4.20 -8.61
N LEU A 103 16.91 3.77 -9.06
CA LEU A 103 17.30 2.39 -9.27
C LEU A 103 18.32 2.00 -8.23
N THR A 104 17.94 1.89 -6.97
CA THR A 104 18.86 1.36 -5.98
C THR A 104 18.22 0.20 -5.27
N ARG A 105 19.07 -0.75 -4.85
CA ARG A 105 18.68 -1.82 -3.94
C ARG A 105 17.90 -1.27 -2.74
N LYS A 106 18.25 -0.07 -2.27
CA LYS A 106 17.60 0.61 -1.15
C LYS A 106 16.13 0.93 -1.42
N VAL A 107 15.83 1.51 -2.59
CA VAL A 107 14.45 1.85 -2.98
C VAL A 107 13.60 0.60 -3.08
N TYR A 108 14.04 -0.42 -3.82
CA TYR A 108 13.29 -1.68 -3.96
C TYR A 108 13.15 -2.44 -2.64
N THR A 109 14.19 -2.44 -1.79
CA THR A 109 14.10 -2.98 -0.44
C THR A 109 13.01 -2.27 0.36
N GLY A 110 12.96 -0.94 0.32
CA GLY A 110 11.93 -0.15 1.00
C GLY A 110 10.52 -0.48 0.50
N ILE A 111 10.29 -0.50 -0.82
CA ILE A 111 8.97 -0.82 -1.39
C ILE A 111 8.54 -2.24 -1.01
N CYS A 112 9.43 -3.22 -1.09
CA CYS A 112 9.13 -4.60 -0.68
C CYS A 112 8.85 -4.72 0.83
N VAL A 113 9.55 -3.96 1.67
CA VAL A 113 9.25 -3.93 3.12
C VAL A 113 7.86 -3.35 3.38
N TYR A 114 7.47 -2.29 2.67
CA TYR A 114 6.11 -1.75 2.77
C TYR A 114 5.06 -2.72 2.21
N ALA A 115 5.39 -3.48 1.16
CA ALA A 115 4.53 -4.53 0.63
C ALA A 115 4.33 -5.66 1.63
N PHE A 116 5.38 -6.10 2.34
CA PHE A 116 5.27 -7.04 3.46
C PHE A 116 4.42 -6.49 4.60
N LEU A 117 4.65 -5.24 4.98
CA LEU A 117 3.86 -4.58 6.04
C LEU A 117 2.39 -4.51 5.66
N MET A 118 2.09 -4.11 4.43
CA MET A 118 0.72 -4.03 3.90
C MET A 118 0.04 -5.41 3.91
N LEU A 119 0.73 -6.45 3.43
CA LEU A 119 0.24 -7.83 3.47
C LEU A 119 -0.07 -8.24 4.91
N PHE A 120 0.89 -8.05 5.82
CA PHE A 120 0.70 -8.42 7.23
C PHE A 120 -0.50 -7.69 7.85
N ILE A 121 -0.52 -6.35 7.80
CA ILE A 121 -1.56 -5.54 8.44
C ILE A 121 -2.94 -5.84 7.84
N PHE A 122 -3.03 -6.00 6.51
CA PHE A 122 -4.30 -6.30 5.89
C PHE A 122 -4.88 -7.65 6.35
N TRP A 123 -4.09 -8.71 6.26
CA TRP A 123 -4.56 -10.07 6.56
C TRP A 123 -4.77 -10.32 8.06
N THR A 124 -4.11 -9.56 8.94
CA THR A 124 -4.25 -9.71 10.40
C THR A 124 -5.26 -8.76 11.03
N PHE A 125 -5.33 -7.50 10.58
CA PHE A 125 -6.16 -6.47 11.21
C PHE A 125 -7.35 -5.99 10.37
N LEU A 126 -7.28 -5.98 9.04
CA LEU A 126 -8.30 -5.33 8.21
C LEU A 126 -9.33 -6.28 7.59
N ILE A 127 -9.02 -7.56 7.42
CA ILE A 127 -9.97 -8.56 6.91
C ILE A 127 -11.08 -8.91 7.90
N PRO A 128 -10.81 -9.10 9.22
CA PRO A 128 -11.85 -9.46 10.17
C PRO A 128 -13.06 -8.51 10.18
N ASP A 129 -12.87 -7.23 9.82
CA ASP A 129 -13.94 -6.23 9.71
C ASP A 129 -14.81 -6.35 8.44
N LYS A 130 -14.46 -7.24 7.50
CA LYS A 130 -15.06 -7.31 6.14
C LYS A 130 -15.77 -8.63 5.84
N ILE A 131 -16.43 -9.27 6.80
CA ILE A 131 -16.94 -10.65 6.64
C ILE A 131 -18.05 -10.78 5.55
N LYS A 132 -18.61 -9.70 5.03
CA LYS A 132 -19.63 -9.72 3.95
C LYS A 132 -19.17 -8.99 2.69
N LEU A 133 -18.16 -9.54 2.00
CA LEU A 133 -17.73 -9.04 0.70
C LEU A 133 -18.41 -9.78 -0.46
N SER A 134 -18.74 -9.05 -1.52
CA SER A 134 -19.13 -9.65 -2.79
C SER A 134 -17.93 -10.38 -3.42
N ALA A 135 -18.19 -11.29 -4.37
CA ALA A 135 -17.12 -12.00 -5.08
C ALA A 135 -16.10 -11.05 -5.72
N TRP A 136 -16.57 -9.96 -6.34
CA TRP A 136 -15.69 -8.94 -6.92
C TRP A 136 -14.84 -8.23 -5.85
N GLU A 137 -15.42 -7.89 -4.71
CA GLU A 137 -14.69 -7.27 -3.61
C GLU A 137 -13.59 -8.20 -3.07
N ILE A 138 -13.87 -9.49 -2.93
CA ILE A 138 -12.88 -10.51 -2.51
C ILE A 138 -11.72 -10.56 -3.51
N VAL A 139 -12.02 -10.67 -4.81
CA VAL A 139 -10.99 -10.69 -5.87
C VAL A 139 -10.12 -9.45 -5.79
N LYS A 140 -10.73 -8.26 -5.69
CA LYS A 140 -10.00 -7.00 -5.52
C LYS A 140 -9.07 -7.05 -4.31
N GLN A 141 -9.57 -7.46 -3.14
CA GLN A 141 -8.77 -7.54 -1.92
C GLN A 141 -7.57 -8.48 -2.10
N ILE A 142 -7.76 -9.65 -2.71
CA ILE A 142 -6.70 -10.63 -2.97
C ILE A 142 -5.65 -10.04 -3.93
N VAL A 143 -6.08 -9.38 -5.01
CA VAL A 143 -5.15 -8.81 -5.99
C VAL A 143 -4.24 -7.76 -5.34
N ILE A 144 -4.82 -6.79 -4.61
CA ILE A 144 -4.07 -5.63 -4.11
C ILE A 144 -3.36 -5.86 -2.77
N HIS A 145 -3.76 -6.87 -1.98
CA HIS A 145 -3.16 -7.16 -0.67
C HIS A 145 -2.40 -8.49 -0.60
N LEU A 146 -2.41 -9.28 -1.68
CA LEU A 146 -1.66 -10.53 -1.75
C LEU A 146 -0.89 -10.65 -3.06
N ILE A 147 -1.58 -10.72 -4.21
CA ILE A 147 -0.93 -11.01 -5.50
C ILE A 147 0.10 -9.95 -5.86
N GLY A 148 -0.29 -8.66 -5.87
CA GLY A 148 0.62 -7.56 -6.19
C GLY A 148 1.88 -7.53 -5.32
N PRO A 149 1.75 -7.49 -3.98
CA PRO A 149 2.87 -7.57 -3.04
C PRO A 149 3.79 -8.77 -3.30
N VAL A 150 3.23 -9.99 -3.42
CA VAL A 150 3.99 -11.22 -3.63
C VAL A 150 4.72 -11.21 -4.97
N CYS A 151 4.07 -10.75 -6.04
CA CYS A 151 4.69 -10.63 -7.36
C CYS A 151 5.88 -9.67 -7.33
N LEU A 152 5.77 -8.52 -6.66
CA LEU A 152 6.90 -7.59 -6.53
C LEU A 152 8.05 -8.21 -5.74
N ILE A 153 7.76 -8.83 -4.60
CA ILE A 153 8.79 -9.46 -3.75
C ILE A 153 9.51 -10.56 -4.54
N PHE A 154 8.75 -11.43 -5.21
CA PHE A 154 9.30 -12.48 -6.06
C PHE A 154 10.18 -11.91 -7.17
N ALA A 155 9.68 -10.93 -7.93
CA ALA A 155 10.42 -10.30 -9.01
C ALA A 155 11.70 -9.63 -8.51
N THR A 156 11.65 -9.01 -7.33
CA THR A 156 12.81 -8.38 -6.68
C THR A 156 13.80 -9.41 -6.15
N LEU A 157 13.36 -10.56 -5.64
CA LEU A 157 14.30 -11.57 -5.18
C LEU A 157 15.00 -12.29 -6.34
N TYR A 158 14.29 -12.54 -7.44
CA TYR A 158 14.78 -13.41 -8.52
C TYR A 158 15.39 -12.66 -9.71
N TRP A 159 14.79 -11.55 -10.13
CA TRP A 159 15.20 -10.81 -11.33
C TRP A 159 15.93 -9.50 -11.04
N PHE A 160 15.89 -8.99 -9.81
CA PHE A 160 16.67 -7.83 -9.42
C PHE A 160 18.09 -8.25 -9.03
N LYS A 161 19.01 -8.13 -9.98
CA LYS A 161 20.44 -8.41 -9.74
C LYS A 161 21.12 -7.18 -9.18
N SER A 162 21.32 -7.16 -7.86
CA SER A 162 22.18 -6.16 -7.21
C SER A 162 23.56 -6.75 -6.96
N TYR A 163 24.59 -6.16 -7.56
CA TYR A 163 25.98 -6.57 -7.33
C TYR A 163 26.49 -6.20 -5.92
N GLU A 164 25.83 -5.23 -5.28
CA GLU A 164 26.14 -4.78 -3.92
C GLU A 164 25.73 -5.85 -2.89
N PHE A 165 26.73 -6.43 -2.21
CA PHE A 165 26.52 -7.16 -0.98
C PHE A 165 26.46 -6.17 0.18
N VAL A 166 25.36 -6.17 0.93
CA VAL A 166 25.19 -5.21 2.05
C VAL A 166 25.23 -5.97 3.37
N ARG A 167 26.34 -5.82 4.11
CA ARG A 167 26.48 -6.40 5.46
C ARG A 167 25.36 -5.90 6.36
N HIS A 168 24.72 -6.81 7.11
CA HIS A 168 23.58 -6.51 7.98
C HIS A 168 23.86 -5.34 8.94
N LYS A 169 25.02 -5.34 9.61
CA LYS A 169 25.42 -4.26 10.54
C LYS A 169 25.46 -2.88 9.86
N ILE A 170 25.89 -2.82 8.59
CA ILE A 170 25.96 -1.57 7.83
C ILE A 170 24.55 -1.11 7.45
N PHE A 171 23.72 -2.04 6.95
CA PHE A 171 22.33 -1.77 6.59
C PHE A 171 21.54 -1.19 7.77
N PHE A 172 21.62 -1.83 8.94
CA PHE A 172 20.93 -1.38 10.15
C PHE A 172 21.37 0.02 10.59
N LYS A 173 22.67 0.33 10.51
CA LYS A 173 23.20 1.62 10.94
C LYS A 173 22.92 2.75 9.94
N LYS A 174 22.97 2.49 8.63
CA LYS A 174 22.98 3.55 7.60
C LYS A 174 21.69 3.68 6.81
N ASP A 175 20.92 2.60 6.65
CA ASP A 175 19.82 2.55 5.69
C ASP A 175 18.47 2.21 6.32
N LEU A 176 18.43 1.45 7.42
CA LEU A 176 17.17 1.05 8.07
C LEU A 176 16.30 2.24 8.46
N TRP A 177 16.88 3.30 9.04
CA TRP A 177 16.13 4.49 9.44
C TRP A 177 15.40 5.17 8.27
N LYS A 178 15.90 5.03 7.02
CA LYS A 178 15.27 5.60 5.83
C LYS A 178 13.95 4.93 5.48
N ILE A 179 13.79 3.66 5.86
CA ILE A 179 12.55 2.90 5.70
C ILE A 179 11.45 3.42 6.65
N TYR A 180 11.81 4.10 7.74
CA TYR A 180 10.83 4.71 8.63
C TYR A 180 10.30 6.05 8.12
N ILE A 181 11.03 6.74 7.23
CA ILE A 181 10.66 8.09 6.77
C ILE A 181 9.25 8.10 6.19
N TYR A 182 8.96 7.18 5.26
CA TYR A 182 7.68 7.19 4.56
C TYR A 182 6.49 6.85 5.49
N PRO A 183 6.50 5.79 6.31
CA PRO A 183 5.44 5.53 7.28
C PRO A 183 5.24 6.67 8.31
N ILE A 184 6.31 7.32 8.77
CA ILE A 184 6.22 8.45 9.69
C ILE A 184 5.55 9.66 9.01
N ILE A 185 6.00 10.03 7.80
CA ILE A 185 5.38 11.11 7.03
C ILE A 185 3.92 10.79 6.74
N TYR A 186 3.62 9.56 6.33
CA TYR A 186 2.26 9.09 6.09
C TYR A 186 1.38 9.27 7.34
N LEU A 187 1.87 8.84 8.50
CA LEU A 187 1.14 8.95 9.76
C LEU A 187 0.86 10.42 10.09
N ILE A 188 1.88 11.28 10.05
CA ILE A 188 1.73 12.72 10.34
C ILE A 188 0.69 13.36 9.42
N LEU A 189 0.82 13.16 8.09
CA LEU A 189 -0.11 13.75 7.12
C LEU A 189 -1.53 13.22 7.30
N THR A 190 -1.68 11.94 7.64
CA THR A 190 -2.99 11.33 7.85
C THR A 190 -3.66 11.83 9.13
N LEU A 191 -2.90 12.03 10.21
CA LEU A 191 -3.40 12.62 11.45
C LEU A 191 -3.83 14.08 11.25
N ILE A 192 -3.00 14.88 10.58
CA ILE A 192 -3.33 16.28 10.25
C ILE A 192 -4.60 16.35 9.39
N ARG A 193 -4.68 15.55 8.32
CA ARG A 193 -5.86 15.50 7.46
C ARG A 193 -7.11 15.08 8.25
N GLY A 194 -6.98 14.05 9.09
CA GLY A 194 -8.10 13.56 9.88
C GLY A 194 -8.58 14.55 10.91
N GLU A 195 -7.67 15.31 11.53
CA GLU A 195 -8.02 16.41 12.43
C GLU A 195 -8.82 17.49 11.71
N PHE A 196 -8.39 17.95 10.53
CA PHE A 196 -9.16 18.92 9.76
C PHE A 196 -10.57 18.42 9.41
N ARG A 197 -10.71 17.14 9.07
CA ARG A 197 -12.02 16.56 8.76
C ARG A 197 -12.89 16.36 10.01
N TYR A 198 -12.29 16.03 11.14
CA TYR A 198 -12.96 15.96 12.43
C TYR A 198 -13.51 17.33 12.84
N LEU A 199 -12.68 18.37 12.81
CA LEU A 199 -13.08 19.75 13.11
C LEU A 199 -14.15 20.29 12.14
N ALA A 200 -14.12 19.85 10.89
CA ALA A 200 -15.14 20.16 9.89
C ALA A 200 -16.41 19.29 9.99
N ASN A 201 -16.58 18.52 11.07
CA ASN A 201 -17.71 17.63 11.33
C ASN A 201 -18.02 16.66 10.17
N LYS A 202 -17.00 16.22 9.44
CA LYS A 202 -17.18 15.24 8.35
C LYS A 202 -17.51 13.85 8.92
N PRO A 203 -18.23 12.99 8.18
CA PRO A 203 -18.55 11.64 8.65
C PRO A 203 -17.31 10.86 9.09
N LEU A 204 -17.42 10.12 10.20
CA LEU A 204 -16.31 9.41 10.85
C LEU A 204 -15.49 8.55 9.88
N GLN A 205 -16.16 7.81 8.99
CA GLN A 205 -15.53 6.91 8.00
C GLN A 205 -14.69 7.65 6.94
N THR A 206 -14.80 8.97 6.86
CA THR A 206 -14.04 9.80 5.92
C THR A 206 -12.94 10.59 6.61
N GLN A 207 -12.95 10.69 7.94
CA GLN A 207 -11.98 11.47 8.69
C GLN A 207 -10.58 10.87 8.52
N TYR A 208 -10.45 9.57 8.76
CA TYR A 208 -9.20 8.83 8.61
C TYR A 208 -9.39 7.62 7.68
N PRO A 209 -8.33 7.13 7.03
CA PRO A 209 -8.41 5.99 6.13
C PRO A 209 -8.54 4.64 6.87
N TYR A 210 -8.10 4.53 8.12
CA TYR A 210 -8.12 3.27 8.86
C TYR A 210 -8.74 3.46 10.25
N PHE A 211 -9.48 2.45 10.74
CA PHE A 211 -10.15 2.51 12.04
C PHE A 211 -9.17 2.80 13.20
N PHE A 212 -7.97 2.22 13.15
CA PHE A 212 -6.93 2.41 14.17
C PHE A 212 -6.29 3.80 14.15
N LEU A 213 -6.66 4.65 13.18
CA LEU A 213 -6.29 6.06 13.14
C LEU A 213 -7.41 6.97 13.62
N HIS A 214 -8.58 6.43 14.00
CA HIS A 214 -9.72 7.23 14.49
C HIS A 214 -9.48 7.69 15.93
N ILE A 215 -8.48 8.54 16.16
CA ILE A 215 -8.00 8.92 17.50
C ILE A 215 -9.10 9.50 18.41
N HIS A 216 -10.11 10.12 17.83
CA HIS A 216 -11.27 10.70 18.54
C HIS A 216 -12.39 9.69 18.84
N SER A 217 -12.32 8.48 18.28
CA SER A 217 -13.34 7.46 18.52
C SER A 217 -13.12 6.79 19.87
N LYS A 218 -14.17 6.72 20.69
CA LYS A 218 -14.13 5.95 21.95
C LYS A 218 -14.05 4.43 21.73
N ARG A 219 -14.59 3.95 20.60
CA ARG A 219 -14.66 2.53 20.23
C ARG A 219 -14.64 2.42 18.69
N PRO A 220 -13.46 2.41 18.04
CA PRO A 220 -13.37 2.32 16.58
C PRO A 220 -13.77 0.94 16.04
N ILE A 221 -13.56 -0.11 16.84
CA ILE A 221 -14.11 -1.46 16.67
C ILE A 221 -15.22 -1.64 17.71
N LYS A 222 -16.39 -2.14 17.31
CA LYS A 222 -17.56 -2.20 18.21
C LYS A 222 -17.39 -3.24 19.31
N GLU A 223 -16.68 -4.31 19.00
CA GLU A 223 -16.50 -5.50 19.82
C GLU A 223 -15.38 -5.33 20.86
N ILE A 224 -14.56 -4.29 20.75
CA ILE A 224 -13.37 -4.09 21.59
C ILE A 224 -13.44 -2.71 22.25
N GLU A 225 -13.43 -2.67 23.58
CA GLU A 225 -13.49 -1.44 24.38
C GLU A 225 -12.16 -0.69 24.48
N LEU A 226 -11.52 -0.47 23.33
CA LEU A 226 -10.29 0.32 23.23
C LEU A 226 -10.57 1.64 22.51
N ALA A 227 -10.06 2.73 23.06
CA ALA A 227 -10.11 4.04 22.43
C ALA A 227 -9.21 4.11 21.19
N GLY A 228 -9.52 5.03 20.29
CA GLY A 228 -8.79 5.18 19.03
C GLY A 228 -7.31 5.51 19.19
N TRP A 229 -6.95 6.34 20.18
CA TRP A 229 -5.56 6.65 20.48
C TRP A 229 -4.78 5.43 21.00
N GLU A 230 -5.43 4.51 21.70
CA GLU A 230 -4.83 3.25 22.17
C GLU A 230 -4.54 2.33 20.99
N TRP A 231 -5.50 2.19 20.06
CA TRP A 231 -5.29 1.47 18.81
C TRP A 231 -4.14 2.04 17.98
N LEU A 232 -4.03 3.37 17.92
CA LEU A 232 -2.91 4.03 17.25
C LEU A 232 -1.57 3.61 17.86
N LEU A 233 -1.45 3.64 19.19
CA LEU A 233 -0.20 3.24 19.88
C LEU A 233 0.14 1.78 19.63
N ILE A 234 -0.85 0.88 19.67
CA ILE A 234 -0.65 -0.55 19.37
C ILE A 234 -0.11 -0.72 17.95
N ILE A 235 -0.77 -0.12 16.95
CA ILE A 235 -0.38 -0.28 15.55
C ILE A 235 0.97 0.37 15.26
N VAL A 236 1.26 1.56 15.81
CA VAL A 236 2.57 2.20 15.67
C VAL A 236 3.67 1.32 16.26
N THR A 237 3.45 0.73 17.44
CA THR A 237 4.41 -0.19 18.07
C THR A 237 4.65 -1.42 17.20
N ILE A 238 3.59 -2.02 16.67
CA ILE A 238 3.68 -3.17 15.75
C ILE A 238 4.48 -2.79 14.49
N ILE A 239 4.20 -1.65 13.87
CA ILE A 239 4.92 -1.18 12.68
C ILE A 239 6.41 -0.97 13.01
N ILE A 240 6.74 -0.34 14.14
CA ILE A 240 8.13 -0.13 14.57
C ILE A 240 8.88 -1.45 14.72
N ILE A 241 8.22 -2.50 15.19
CA ILE A 241 8.82 -3.83 15.36
C ILE A 241 8.93 -4.57 14.01
N LEU A 242 7.90 -4.50 13.16
CA LEU A 242 7.86 -5.26 11.90
C LEU A 242 8.78 -4.71 10.82
N LEU A 243 8.93 -3.39 10.71
CA LEU A 243 9.83 -2.78 9.72
C LEU A 243 11.26 -3.33 9.77
N PRO A 244 11.96 -3.41 10.92
CA PRO A 244 13.31 -3.95 10.99
C PRO A 244 13.33 -5.47 10.74
N ILE A 245 12.31 -6.21 11.16
CA ILE A 245 12.19 -7.66 10.90
C ILE A 245 12.10 -7.93 9.40
N PHE A 246 11.16 -7.28 8.70
CA PHE A 246 11.00 -7.45 7.26
C PHE A 246 12.20 -6.93 6.48
N SER A 247 12.79 -5.82 6.92
CA SER A 247 14.01 -5.28 6.31
C SER A 247 15.20 -6.23 6.46
N HIS A 248 15.35 -6.86 7.63
CA HIS A 248 16.39 -7.86 7.88
C HIS A 248 16.20 -9.08 6.99
N LEU A 249 14.98 -9.64 6.98
CA LEU A 249 14.62 -10.81 6.18
C LEU A 249 14.90 -10.56 4.69
N LEU A 250 14.46 -9.42 4.17
CA LEU A 250 14.67 -9.09 2.76
C LEU A 250 16.15 -8.88 2.43
N ASN A 251 16.90 -8.17 3.28
CA ASN A 251 18.34 -7.99 3.08
C ASN A 251 19.09 -9.33 3.10
N PHE A 252 18.70 -10.24 4.00
CA PHE A 252 19.25 -11.60 4.08
C PHE A 252 18.99 -12.39 2.79
N LEU A 253 17.74 -12.43 2.34
CA LEU A 253 17.34 -13.15 1.13
C LEU A 253 18.06 -12.60 -0.12
N LEU A 254 18.09 -11.28 -0.29
CA LEU A 254 18.80 -10.64 -1.40
C LEU A 254 20.29 -10.95 -1.39
N ASN A 255 20.94 -10.91 -0.23
CA ASN A 255 22.36 -11.29 -0.12
C ASN A 255 22.59 -12.77 -0.48
N LYS A 256 21.74 -13.67 0.03
CA LYS A 256 21.86 -15.11 -0.20
C LYS A 256 21.67 -15.48 -1.67
N ILE A 257 20.68 -14.90 -2.33
CA ILE A 257 20.38 -15.19 -3.75
C ILE A 257 21.48 -14.59 -4.65
N ASN A 258 21.87 -13.34 -4.44
CA ASN A 258 22.90 -12.69 -5.26
C ASN A 258 24.30 -13.31 -5.06
N HIS A 259 24.60 -13.87 -3.89
CA HIS A 259 25.85 -14.61 -3.69
C HIS A 259 25.85 -15.92 -4.48
N LYS A 260 24.73 -16.67 -4.46
CA LYS A 260 24.61 -17.91 -5.26
C LYS A 260 24.77 -17.68 -6.76
N SER A 261 24.33 -16.54 -7.28
CA SER A 261 24.49 -16.21 -8.70
C SER A 261 25.90 -15.78 -9.10
N LYS A 262 26.80 -15.47 -8.16
CA LYS A 262 28.20 -15.11 -8.46
C LYS A 262 29.14 -16.33 -8.51
N VAL A 263 28.72 -17.46 -7.94
CA VAL A 263 29.53 -18.69 -7.85
C VAL A 263 29.24 -19.65 -9.03
N LYS A 264 28.28 -19.31 -9.88
CA LYS A 264 27.97 -20.00 -11.14
C LYS A 264 28.49 -19.19 -12.31
#